data_AF-A0A9W5T9M4-F1
#
_entry.id   AF-A0A9W5T9M4-F1
#
_cell.length_a   1.000
_cell.length_b   1.000
_cell.length_c   1.000
_cell.angle_alpha   90.00
_cell.angle_beta   90.00
_cell.angle_gamma   90.00
#
_symmetry.space_group_name_H-M   'P 1'
#
loop_
_entity.id
_entity.type
_entity.pdbx_description
1 polymer ?
#
loop_
_entity_poly.entity_id
_entity_poly.type
_entity_poly.pdbx_seq_one_letter_code
_entity_poly.pdbx_strand_id
1 'polypeptide(L)'
;MAYTITKWNLSRHCERIWSVHNIWSTQCRVASSLKNTFRTCLPCGSNSGWLPLDNLYTKQGDCGQKETLTIDKERVINTPNQLLYVARHGLRCQVFDTVLWQDLYERSLELAPDFQTRQWVELLHIYKRIKIRHRGLLDIVTREVMYQLERLSLEDLSKLALSMAWNEYCHNEMFDRIADVITTRLSREKIQEIPQGSIDPSTNKVSTKVGGNLEARNNDNLVVDDTNQPAKNIALSKITSYTHLLGAYAKCEFEHRELFEAVAVDLMDQLESKEMLIPQGFLVKLLASYAKFGYRHAPLFDALSKEMVTAKIPTGHLAKVQQMMKALQYENALMNSVFAYRLGNVTQC
;
A
#
# COMPACT_ATOMS: atom_id res chain seq x y z
N MET A 1 -18.25 37.01 -23.71
CA MET A 1 -17.05 36.19 -23.47
C MET A 1 -17.45 34.73 -23.61
N ALA A 2 -16.73 33.92 -24.37
CA ALA A 2 -17.05 32.50 -24.57
C ALA A 2 -15.80 31.65 -24.32
N TYR A 3 -15.91 30.63 -23.49
CA TYR A 3 -14.80 29.72 -23.19
C TYR A 3 -14.73 28.61 -24.24
N THR A 4 -13.70 28.66 -25.08
CA THR A 4 -13.45 27.65 -26.12
C THR A 4 -12.81 26.40 -25.50
N ILE A 5 -13.62 25.41 -25.13
CA ILE A 5 -13.12 24.10 -24.70
C ILE A 5 -12.44 23.42 -25.90
N THR A 6 -11.11 23.40 -25.90
CA THR A 6 -10.32 22.77 -26.97
C THR A 6 -10.33 21.25 -26.80
N LYS A 7 -11.01 20.56 -27.71
CA LYS A 7 -11.16 19.11 -27.73
C LYS A 7 -9.89 18.47 -28.31
N TRP A 8 -8.98 18.00 -27.44
CA TRP A 8 -7.72 17.40 -27.86
C TRP A 8 -7.91 15.97 -28.42
N ASN A 9 -7.28 15.70 -29.57
CA ASN A 9 -7.25 14.37 -30.19
C ASN A 9 -6.22 13.47 -29.49
N LEU A 10 -6.67 12.36 -28.89
CA LEU A 10 -5.76 11.28 -28.47
C LEU A 10 -5.26 10.49 -29.69
N SER A 11 -4.11 10.89 -30.23
CA SER A 11 -3.35 10.04 -31.15
C SER A 11 -2.67 8.92 -30.36
N ARG A 12 -3.01 7.66 -30.64
CA ARG A 12 -2.44 6.49 -29.94
C ARG A 12 -1.06 6.14 -30.50
N HIS A 13 0.00 6.51 -29.78
CA HIS A 13 1.32 5.91 -29.96
C HIS A 13 2.13 5.87 -28.66
N CYS A 14 2.23 4.68 -28.07
CA CYS A 14 3.13 4.37 -26.96
C CYS A 14 3.45 2.86 -27.03
N GLU A 15 4.54 2.51 -27.71
CA GLU A 15 4.96 1.11 -27.82
C GLU A 15 5.76 0.61 -26.60
N ARG A 16 5.82 -0.72 -26.49
CA ARG A 16 6.38 -1.51 -25.39
C ARG A 16 7.80 -1.11 -24.97
N ILE A 17 7.98 -0.88 -23.68
CA ILE A 17 9.20 -1.23 -22.93
C ILE A 17 8.77 -1.92 -21.62
N TRP A 18 9.65 -2.72 -21.00
CA TRP A 18 9.44 -3.58 -19.82
C TRP A 18 8.85 -4.96 -20.10
N SER A 19 9.69 -5.86 -20.58
CA SER A 19 9.57 -7.30 -20.30
C SER A 19 10.57 -7.68 -19.21
N VAL A 20 10.16 -8.54 -18.28
CA VAL A 20 11.04 -9.23 -17.31
C VAL A 20 10.58 -10.68 -17.25
N HIS A 21 11.48 -11.62 -17.49
CA HIS A 21 11.16 -13.04 -17.55
C HIS A 21 10.63 -13.59 -16.21
N ASN A 22 9.50 -14.29 -16.27
CA ASN A 22 9.19 -15.38 -15.35
C ASN A 22 9.40 -16.72 -16.10
N ILE A 23 9.93 -17.70 -15.40
CA ILE A 23 10.08 -19.11 -15.83
C ILE A 23 9.59 -19.98 -14.65
N TRP A 24 9.31 -21.27 -14.89
CA TRP A 24 8.93 -22.33 -13.93
C TRP A 24 7.43 -22.58 -13.71
N SER A 25 6.92 -23.56 -14.45
CA SER A 25 6.29 -24.77 -13.89
C SER A 25 7.21 -25.97 -14.22
N THR A 26 7.07 -27.24 -13.80
CA THR A 26 6.01 -28.05 -13.14
C THR A 26 6.77 -29.22 -12.40
N GLN A 27 6.26 -30.20 -11.64
CA GLN A 27 4.92 -30.71 -11.32
C GLN A 27 4.90 -31.56 -10.01
N CYS A 28 3.72 -31.67 -9.39
CA CYS A 28 3.18 -32.67 -8.46
C CYS A 28 4.04 -33.69 -7.64
N ARG A 29 3.66 -33.76 -6.34
CA ARG A 29 3.47 -34.97 -5.47
C ARG A 29 4.69 -35.82 -5.06
N VAL A 30 4.94 -35.86 -3.74
CA VAL A 30 4.42 -36.90 -2.80
C VAL A 30 4.27 -36.25 -1.41
N ALA A 31 3.28 -36.67 -0.62
CA ALA A 31 3.07 -36.15 0.74
C ALA A 31 3.61 -37.11 1.80
N SER A 32 4.70 -36.76 2.48
CA SER A 32 5.18 -37.45 3.69
C SER A 32 6.19 -36.60 4.49
N SER A 33 5.96 -36.47 5.80
CA SER A 33 6.88 -35.92 6.82
C SER A 33 7.31 -34.45 6.69
N LEU A 34 6.47 -33.55 7.21
CA LEU A 34 6.87 -32.19 7.64
C LEU A 34 7.96 -32.18 8.74
N LYS A 35 8.23 -33.32 9.41
CA LYS A 35 9.03 -33.36 10.65
C LYS A 35 10.57 -33.35 10.45
N ASN A 36 11.10 -33.49 9.23
CA ASN A 36 12.55 -33.76 9.01
C ASN A 36 13.36 -32.80 8.10
N THR A 37 12.75 -31.90 7.32
CA THR A 37 13.47 -31.16 6.25
C THR A 37 14.26 -29.92 6.72
N PHE A 38 14.29 -29.64 8.03
CA PHE A 38 14.85 -28.40 8.60
C PHE A 38 16.29 -28.50 9.17
N ARG A 39 17.08 -29.53 8.80
CA ARG A 39 18.26 -29.94 9.59
C ARG A 39 19.67 -29.72 9.01
N THR A 40 19.82 -29.23 7.78
CA THR A 40 21.11 -29.32 7.05
C THR A 40 21.75 -27.99 6.61
N CYS A 41 21.29 -26.85 7.15
CA CYS A 41 21.96 -25.55 6.97
C CYS A 41 21.97 -24.72 8.26
N LEU A 42 23.01 -24.87 9.10
CA LEU A 42 23.68 -23.84 9.95
C LEU A 42 24.63 -24.54 10.96
N PRO A 43 25.76 -23.92 11.37
CA PRO A 43 26.64 -24.44 12.41
C PRO A 43 26.08 -24.18 13.82
N CYS A 44 26.45 -25.02 14.79
CA CYS A 44 26.02 -24.88 16.18
C CYS A 44 26.70 -23.70 16.89
N GLY A 45 26.01 -22.57 17.06
CA GLY A 45 26.53 -21.47 17.87
C GLY A 45 25.68 -20.19 17.91
N SER A 46 24.86 -20.05 18.96
CA SER A 46 24.19 -18.81 19.42
C SER A 46 23.12 -18.14 18.52
N ASN A 47 21.98 -17.84 19.13
CA ASN A 47 21.10 -16.68 18.92
C ASN A 47 20.64 -16.30 17.49
N SER A 48 20.61 -17.22 16.53
CA SER A 48 19.77 -17.04 15.34
C SER A 48 18.29 -17.11 15.72
N GLY A 49 17.52 -16.04 15.47
CA GLY A 49 16.13 -15.86 15.94
C GLY A 49 15.04 -16.73 15.29
N TRP A 50 15.34 -18.00 14.99
CA TRP A 50 14.38 -18.96 14.47
C TRP A 50 13.49 -19.49 15.60
N LEU A 51 12.21 -19.12 15.56
CA LEU A 51 11.16 -19.79 16.33
C LEU A 51 10.82 -21.12 15.64
N PRO A 52 10.85 -22.27 16.35
CA PRO A 52 10.25 -23.50 15.87
C PRO A 52 8.80 -23.29 15.43
N LEU A 53 8.32 -24.07 14.45
CA LEU A 53 6.91 -24.09 14.04
C LEU A 53 5.99 -24.31 15.25
N ASP A 54 6.40 -25.14 16.22
CA ASP A 54 5.70 -25.37 17.50
C ASP A 54 5.48 -24.12 18.39
N ASN A 55 6.15 -23.00 18.09
CA ASN A 55 5.98 -21.71 18.75
C ASN A 55 5.24 -20.68 17.86
N LEU A 56 4.92 -21.01 16.61
CA LEU A 56 4.06 -20.19 15.73
C LEU A 56 2.56 -20.46 15.93
N TYR A 57 2.21 -21.60 16.55
CA TYR A 57 0.86 -21.88 17.02
C TYR A 57 0.76 -21.60 18.52
N THR A 58 -0.27 -20.89 18.96
CA THR A 58 -0.51 -20.61 20.38
C THR A 58 -0.62 -21.90 21.20
N LYS A 59 0.20 -22.01 22.25
CA LYS A 59 0.02 -23.05 23.28
C LYS A 59 -1.30 -22.77 24.00
N GLN A 60 -2.29 -23.63 23.80
CA GLN A 60 -3.55 -23.57 24.53
C GLN A 60 -3.27 -23.79 26.04
N GLY A 61 -4.02 -23.09 26.90
CA GLY A 61 -3.60 -22.76 28.27
C GLY A 61 -3.07 -23.92 29.11
N ASP A 62 -1.93 -23.68 29.77
CA ASP A 62 -1.26 -24.61 30.68
C ASP A 62 -2.03 -24.70 32.01
N CYS A 63 -3.03 -25.59 32.05
CA CYS A 63 -3.73 -25.98 33.27
C CYS A 63 -3.15 -27.32 33.74
N GLY A 64 -2.19 -27.24 34.65
CA GLY A 64 -1.23 -28.33 34.89
C GLY A 64 -1.81 -29.59 35.52
N GLN A 65 -2.01 -30.64 34.71
CA GLN A 65 -2.02 -32.03 35.15
C GLN A 65 -1.05 -32.87 34.30
N LYS A 66 -0.17 -33.63 34.98
CA LYS A 66 0.81 -34.51 34.34
C LYS A 66 0.19 -35.89 34.07
N GLU A 67 -0.44 -36.07 32.92
CA GLU A 67 -0.73 -37.43 32.40
C GLU A 67 -0.12 -37.65 31.02
N THR A 68 0.50 -38.81 30.86
CA THR A 68 1.39 -39.11 29.73
C THR A 68 0.63 -39.75 28.57
N LEU A 69 -0.26 -38.97 27.94
CA LEU A 69 -0.97 -39.38 26.73
C LEU A 69 -0.50 -38.58 25.51
N THR A 70 0.26 -39.25 24.63
CA THR A 70 0.75 -38.72 23.36
C THR A 70 -0.35 -38.63 22.31
N ILE A 71 -1.34 -37.78 22.56
CA ILE A 71 -2.25 -37.31 21.52
C ILE A 71 -1.50 -36.21 20.76
N ASP A 72 -1.04 -36.53 19.53
CA ASP A 72 -0.58 -35.54 18.56
C ASP A 72 -1.81 -34.70 18.17
N LYS A 73 -2.20 -33.74 19.03
CA LYS A 73 -3.27 -32.77 18.79
C LYS A 73 -2.79 -31.82 17.70
N GLU A 74 -2.98 -32.26 16.46
CA GLU A 74 -2.74 -31.51 15.23
C GLU A 74 -3.33 -30.10 15.41
N ARG A 75 -2.46 -29.08 15.30
CA ARG A 75 -2.81 -27.70 15.69
C ARG A 75 -3.55 -27.00 14.54
N VAL A 76 -4.77 -27.46 14.28
CA VAL A 76 -5.61 -26.98 13.17
C VAL A 76 -5.87 -25.48 13.32
N ILE A 77 -5.66 -24.74 12.23
CA ILE A 77 -6.03 -23.33 12.11
C ILE A 77 -7.53 -23.27 11.82
N ASN A 78 -8.32 -22.87 12.82
CA ASN A 78 -9.79 -22.96 12.79
C ASN A 78 -10.48 -21.59 12.66
N THR A 79 -9.74 -20.50 12.51
CA THR A 79 -10.31 -19.13 12.38
C THR A 79 -9.42 -18.22 11.52
N PRO A 80 -10.00 -17.22 10.82
CA PRO A 80 -9.25 -16.19 10.10
C PRO A 80 -8.22 -15.44 10.96
N ASN A 81 -8.52 -15.25 12.24
CA ASN A 81 -7.60 -14.59 13.18
C ASN A 81 -6.37 -15.45 13.52
N GLN A 82 -6.53 -16.77 13.66
CA GLN A 82 -5.40 -17.69 13.81
C GLN A 82 -4.58 -17.77 12.51
N LEU A 83 -5.23 -17.81 11.35
CA LEU A 83 -4.57 -17.83 10.05
C LEU A 83 -3.72 -16.57 9.85
N LEU A 84 -4.31 -15.39 10.09
CA LEU A 84 -3.58 -14.12 10.04
C LEU A 84 -2.49 -14.01 11.10
N TYR A 85 -2.65 -14.59 12.29
CA TYR A 85 -1.57 -14.64 13.29
C TYR A 85 -0.34 -15.39 12.75
N VAL A 86 -0.53 -16.61 12.24
CA VAL A 86 0.55 -17.41 11.65
C VAL A 86 1.15 -16.69 10.43
N ALA A 87 0.32 -16.15 9.52
CA ALA A 87 0.77 -15.42 8.33
C ALA A 87 1.57 -14.15 8.68
N ARG A 88 1.13 -13.35 9.66
CA ARG A 88 1.88 -12.18 10.16
C ARG A 88 3.23 -12.59 10.76
N HIS A 89 3.28 -13.67 11.53
CA HIS A 89 4.52 -14.17 12.13
C HIS A 89 5.47 -14.75 11.07
N GLY A 90 4.99 -15.55 10.13
CA GLY A 90 5.77 -16.06 8.99
C GLY A 90 6.38 -14.93 8.16
N LEU A 91 5.61 -13.87 7.87
CA LEU A 91 6.11 -12.66 7.22
C LEU A 91 7.15 -11.91 8.06
N ARG A 92 6.92 -11.75 9.38
CA ARG A 92 7.87 -11.09 10.30
C ARG A 92 9.21 -11.83 10.38
N CYS A 93 9.17 -13.16 10.38
CA CYS A 93 10.32 -14.05 10.43
C CYS A 93 10.93 -14.35 9.04
N GLN A 94 10.36 -13.81 7.96
CA GLN A 94 10.78 -14.05 6.57
C GLN A 94 10.83 -15.56 6.19
N VAL A 95 9.83 -16.32 6.64
CA VAL A 95 9.69 -17.74 6.32
C VAL A 95 9.21 -17.87 4.87
N PHE A 96 10.05 -18.43 3.98
CA PHE A 96 9.74 -18.66 2.57
C PHE A 96 9.36 -20.13 2.25
N ASP A 97 8.86 -20.86 3.26
CA ASP A 97 8.43 -22.26 3.12
C ASP A 97 7.14 -22.35 2.28
N THR A 98 7.26 -22.88 1.07
CA THR A 98 6.13 -23.03 0.14
C THR A 98 5.04 -23.97 0.63
N VAL A 99 5.34 -24.92 1.52
CA VAL A 99 4.32 -25.82 2.10
C VAL A 99 3.48 -25.05 3.09
N LEU A 100 4.10 -24.35 4.05
CA LEU A 100 3.39 -23.50 5.02
C LEU A 100 2.47 -22.48 4.34
N TRP A 101 2.92 -21.84 3.25
CA TRP A 101 2.10 -20.87 2.52
C TRP A 101 1.02 -21.51 1.64
N GLN A 102 1.21 -22.74 1.16
CA GLN A 102 0.15 -23.51 0.50
C GLN A 102 -0.92 -23.94 1.53
N ASP A 103 -0.52 -24.43 2.71
CA ASP A 103 -1.42 -24.79 3.80
C ASP A 103 -2.24 -23.57 4.26
N LEU A 104 -1.59 -22.40 4.45
CA LEU A 104 -2.27 -21.14 4.75
C LEU A 104 -3.18 -20.65 3.62
N TYR A 105 -2.92 -21.03 2.37
CA TYR A 105 -3.80 -20.72 1.24
C TYR A 105 -5.03 -21.64 1.27
N GLU A 106 -4.85 -22.96 1.42
CA GLU A 106 -5.94 -23.92 1.48
C GLU A 106 -6.87 -23.66 2.67
N ARG A 107 -6.33 -23.40 3.87
CA ARG A 107 -7.13 -22.98 5.03
C ARG A 107 -7.84 -21.63 4.83
N SER A 108 -7.35 -20.75 3.96
CA SER A 108 -8.06 -19.50 3.61
C SER A 108 -9.24 -19.73 2.67
N LEU A 109 -9.26 -20.85 1.92
CA LEU A 109 -10.42 -21.27 1.11
C LEU A 109 -11.52 -21.84 2.01
N GLU A 110 -11.16 -22.70 2.96
CA GLU A 110 -12.09 -23.31 3.92
C GLU A 110 -12.77 -22.26 4.81
N LEU A 111 -11.98 -21.34 5.38
CA LEU A 111 -12.43 -20.30 6.30
C LEU A 111 -13.00 -19.06 5.57
N ALA A 112 -13.10 -19.09 4.24
CA ALA A 112 -13.46 -17.92 3.43
C ALA A 112 -14.75 -17.18 3.86
N PRO A 113 -15.84 -17.84 4.29
CA PRO A 113 -17.06 -17.16 4.75
C PRO A 113 -16.87 -16.33 6.04
N ASP A 114 -15.89 -16.67 6.88
CA ASP A 114 -15.65 -16.02 8.17
C ASP A 114 -14.74 -14.77 8.06
N PHE A 115 -14.11 -14.55 6.89
CA PHE A 115 -13.17 -13.45 6.68
C PHE A 115 -13.86 -12.10 6.53
N GLN A 116 -13.50 -11.15 7.41
CA GLN A 116 -13.87 -9.75 7.27
C GLN A 116 -13.12 -9.08 6.10
N THR A 117 -13.72 -8.04 5.51
CA THR A 117 -13.16 -7.30 4.37
C THR A 117 -11.70 -6.84 4.58
N ARG A 118 -11.36 -6.36 5.79
CA ARG A 118 -10.00 -5.93 6.14
C ARG A 118 -9.02 -7.12 6.31
N GLN A 119 -9.50 -8.26 6.81
CA GLN A 119 -8.69 -9.47 6.94
C GLN A 119 -8.28 -10.02 5.57
N TRP A 120 -9.17 -9.95 4.56
CA TRP A 120 -8.84 -10.28 3.16
C TRP A 120 -7.76 -9.38 2.57
N VAL A 121 -7.91 -8.05 2.73
CA VAL A 121 -6.91 -7.06 2.28
C VAL A 121 -5.55 -7.31 2.92
N GLU A 122 -5.52 -7.57 4.23
CA GLU A 122 -4.27 -7.86 4.95
C GLU A 122 -3.64 -9.18 4.49
N LEU A 123 -4.42 -10.25 4.36
CA LEU A 123 -3.93 -11.56 3.90
C LEU A 123 -3.32 -11.45 2.50
N LEU A 124 -4.01 -10.81 1.55
CA LEU A 124 -3.52 -10.60 0.20
C LEU A 124 -2.23 -9.75 0.19
N HIS A 125 -2.14 -8.75 1.06
CA HIS A 125 -0.93 -7.94 1.22
C HIS A 125 0.24 -8.73 1.82
N ILE A 126 -0.02 -9.68 2.71
CA ILE A 126 0.99 -10.61 3.25
C ILE A 126 1.55 -11.51 2.13
N TYR A 127 0.70 -12.15 1.33
CA TYR A 127 1.14 -12.95 0.17
C TYR A 127 2.00 -12.13 -0.81
N LYS A 128 1.55 -10.92 -1.15
CA LYS A 128 2.31 -9.97 -1.97
C LYS A 128 3.66 -9.56 -1.34
N ARG A 129 3.77 -9.52 -0.01
CA ARG A 129 5.03 -9.20 0.68
C ARG A 129 6.00 -10.38 0.75
N ILE A 130 5.51 -11.61 0.92
CA ILE A 130 6.35 -12.82 0.87
C ILE A 130 6.64 -13.28 -0.57
N LYS A 131 6.04 -12.62 -1.57
CA LYS A 131 6.19 -12.81 -3.03
C LYS A 131 5.56 -14.10 -3.58
N ILE A 132 4.59 -14.66 -2.88
CA ILE A 132 3.87 -15.86 -3.32
C ILE A 132 2.57 -15.43 -4.02
N ARG A 133 2.22 -16.14 -5.10
CA ARG A 133 1.13 -15.80 -6.03
C ARG A 133 0.10 -16.93 -6.09
N HIS A 134 -1.11 -16.71 -5.56
CA HIS A 134 -2.25 -17.62 -5.73
C HIS A 134 -3.37 -16.89 -6.47
N ARG A 135 -3.67 -17.30 -7.71
CA ARG A 135 -4.70 -16.64 -8.52
C ARG A 135 -6.09 -16.76 -7.91
N GLY A 136 -6.47 -17.96 -7.45
CA GLY A 136 -7.76 -18.19 -6.79
C GLY A 136 -7.97 -17.36 -5.52
N LEU A 137 -6.90 -16.93 -4.83
CA LEU A 137 -7.01 -15.99 -3.72
C LEU A 137 -7.44 -14.60 -4.19
N LEU A 138 -6.94 -14.12 -5.33
CA LEU A 138 -7.35 -12.85 -5.92
C LEU A 138 -8.80 -12.90 -6.42
N ASP A 139 -9.19 -14.00 -7.07
CA ASP A 139 -10.55 -14.19 -7.56
C ASP A 139 -11.57 -14.19 -6.39
N ILE A 140 -11.25 -14.86 -5.28
CA ILE A 140 -12.07 -14.86 -4.04
C ILE A 140 -12.05 -13.49 -3.34
N VAL A 141 -10.86 -12.89 -3.13
CA VAL A 141 -10.76 -11.57 -2.49
C VAL A 141 -11.52 -10.52 -3.30
N THR A 142 -11.52 -10.58 -4.64
CA THR A 142 -12.41 -9.76 -5.45
C THR A 142 -13.87 -9.97 -5.02
N ARG A 143 -14.39 -11.19 -5.09
CA ARG A 143 -15.79 -11.49 -4.81
C ARG A 143 -16.24 -11.01 -3.42
N GLU A 144 -15.47 -11.28 -2.36
CA GLU A 144 -15.87 -10.94 -0.98
C GLU A 144 -15.71 -9.44 -0.65
N VAL A 145 -14.79 -8.74 -1.29
CA VAL A 145 -14.46 -7.33 -0.97
C VAL A 145 -15.22 -6.31 -1.82
N MET A 146 -15.59 -6.66 -3.05
CA MET A 146 -16.08 -5.72 -4.07
C MET A 146 -17.32 -4.89 -3.69
N TYR A 147 -18.19 -5.43 -2.84
CA TYR A 147 -19.41 -4.76 -2.34
C TYR A 147 -19.21 -4.07 -0.97
N GLN A 148 -17.99 -4.07 -0.43
CA GLN A 148 -17.67 -3.52 0.89
C GLN A 148 -16.49 -2.53 0.88
N LEU A 149 -16.04 -2.10 -0.30
CA LEU A 149 -14.96 -1.12 -0.49
C LEU A 149 -15.18 0.19 0.29
N GLU A 150 -16.44 0.64 0.42
CA GLU A 150 -16.82 1.82 1.22
C GLU A 150 -16.44 1.73 2.71
N ARG A 151 -16.21 0.52 3.24
CA ARG A 151 -15.82 0.27 4.66
C ARG A 151 -14.30 0.20 4.87
N LEU A 152 -13.52 0.15 3.80
CA LEU A 152 -12.07 0.09 3.82
C LEU A 152 -11.45 1.49 3.96
N SER A 153 -10.37 1.62 4.73
CA SER A 153 -9.62 2.87 4.82
C SER A 153 -8.88 3.18 3.51
N LEU A 154 -8.39 4.42 3.34
CA LEU A 154 -7.49 4.75 2.23
C LEU A 154 -6.25 3.85 2.20
N GLU A 155 -5.71 3.52 3.39
CA GLU A 155 -4.56 2.61 3.52
C GLU A 155 -4.92 1.20 3.01
N ASP A 156 -6.08 0.67 3.41
CA ASP A 156 -6.58 -0.65 2.97
C ASP A 156 -6.84 -0.69 1.46
N LEU A 157 -7.50 0.33 0.90
CA LEU A 157 -7.75 0.43 -0.55
C LEU A 157 -6.43 0.49 -1.33
N SER A 158 -5.43 1.23 -0.83
CA SER A 158 -4.10 1.26 -1.44
C SER A 158 -3.36 -0.07 -1.35
N LYS A 159 -3.47 -0.80 -0.23
CA LYS A 159 -2.91 -2.16 -0.05
C LYS A 159 -3.56 -3.14 -1.02
N LEU A 160 -4.88 -3.07 -1.19
CA LEU A 160 -5.66 -3.90 -2.10
C LEU A 160 -5.21 -3.69 -3.55
N ALA A 161 -5.30 -2.45 -4.05
CA ALA A 161 -4.88 -2.09 -5.41
C ALA A 161 -3.42 -2.46 -5.69
N LEU A 162 -2.49 -2.12 -4.77
CA LEU A 162 -1.07 -2.48 -4.88
C LEU A 162 -0.84 -3.99 -4.96
N SER A 163 -1.63 -4.78 -4.23
CA SER A 163 -1.44 -6.23 -4.16
C SER A 163 -2.06 -6.95 -5.36
N MET A 164 -3.18 -6.44 -5.89
CA MET A 164 -3.75 -6.86 -7.17
C MET A 164 -2.81 -6.53 -8.33
N ALA A 165 -2.36 -5.27 -8.45
CA ALA A 165 -1.42 -4.86 -9.49
C ALA A 165 -0.06 -5.58 -9.40
N TRP A 166 0.46 -5.86 -8.20
CA TRP A 166 1.70 -6.64 -8.05
C TRP A 166 1.58 -8.07 -8.62
N ASN A 167 0.39 -8.68 -8.50
CA ASN A 167 0.07 -9.98 -9.09
C ASN A 167 -0.26 -9.94 -10.60
N GLU A 168 -0.15 -8.79 -11.27
CA GLU A 168 -0.66 -8.58 -12.65
C GLU A 168 -2.18 -8.84 -12.79
N TYR A 169 -2.94 -8.75 -11.69
CA TYR A 169 -4.38 -8.95 -11.65
C TYR A 169 -5.11 -7.59 -11.69
N CYS A 170 -5.44 -7.14 -12.90
CA CYS A 170 -6.02 -5.83 -13.16
C CYS A 170 -7.51 -5.96 -13.48
N HIS A 171 -8.33 -6.11 -12.44
CA HIS A 171 -9.78 -6.31 -12.57
C HIS A 171 -10.50 -4.96 -12.69
N ASN A 172 -10.79 -4.52 -13.91
CA ASN A 172 -11.33 -3.17 -14.23
C ASN A 172 -12.37 -2.66 -13.23
N GLU A 173 -13.52 -3.32 -13.07
CA GLU A 173 -14.61 -2.85 -12.19
C GLU A 173 -14.22 -2.74 -10.70
N MET A 174 -13.14 -3.42 -10.27
CA MET A 174 -12.58 -3.24 -8.92
C MET A 174 -11.74 -1.96 -8.84
N PHE A 175 -10.96 -1.64 -9.88
CA PHE A 175 -10.22 -0.38 -9.97
C PHE A 175 -11.14 0.82 -10.22
N ASP A 176 -12.24 0.65 -10.95
CA ASP A 176 -13.29 1.68 -11.08
C ASP A 176 -13.92 1.98 -9.71
N ARG A 177 -14.48 0.97 -9.01
CA ARG A 177 -15.07 1.18 -7.68
C ARG A 177 -14.07 1.70 -6.63
N ILE A 178 -12.80 1.29 -6.67
CA ILE A 178 -11.76 1.84 -5.78
C ILE A 178 -11.54 3.33 -6.08
N ALA A 179 -11.60 3.75 -7.35
CA ALA A 179 -11.51 5.15 -7.73
C ALA A 179 -12.74 5.93 -7.26
N ASP A 180 -13.95 5.46 -7.57
CA ASP A 180 -15.23 6.08 -7.16
C ASP A 180 -15.31 6.33 -5.66
N VAL A 181 -14.93 5.33 -4.84
CA VAL A 181 -14.94 5.43 -3.38
C VAL A 181 -13.97 6.52 -2.89
N ILE A 182 -12.84 6.71 -3.56
CA ILE A 182 -11.81 7.69 -3.17
C ILE A 182 -12.15 9.09 -3.69
N THR A 183 -12.57 9.25 -4.94
CA THR A 183 -13.02 10.53 -5.50
C THR A 183 -14.25 11.06 -4.75
N THR A 184 -15.19 10.19 -4.40
CA THR A 184 -16.38 10.54 -3.60
C THR A 184 -16.01 11.02 -2.20
N ARG A 185 -15.04 10.37 -1.52
CA ARG A 185 -14.58 10.80 -0.18
C ARG A 185 -13.89 12.17 -0.25
N LEU A 186 -12.91 12.33 -1.13
CA LEU A 186 -12.19 13.61 -1.31
C LEU A 186 -13.12 14.75 -1.73
N SER A 187 -14.17 14.47 -2.49
CA SER A 187 -15.20 15.46 -2.85
C SER A 187 -16.09 15.85 -1.67
N ARG A 188 -16.41 14.91 -0.77
CA ARG A 188 -17.19 15.17 0.45
C ARG A 188 -16.39 15.95 1.50
N GLU A 189 -15.10 15.64 1.65
CA GLU A 189 -14.19 16.34 2.56
C GLU A 189 -14.10 17.84 2.17
N LYS A 190 -13.84 18.15 0.89
CA LYS A 190 -13.79 19.53 0.37
C LYS A 190 -15.08 20.33 0.55
N ILE A 191 -16.25 19.69 0.59
CA ILE A 191 -17.54 20.38 0.83
C ILE A 191 -17.68 20.80 2.30
N GLN A 192 -17.07 20.07 3.24
CA GLN A 192 -17.12 20.38 4.67
C GLN A 192 -16.15 21.49 5.08
N GLU A 193 -15.09 21.71 4.30
CA GLU A 193 -14.07 22.73 4.55
C GLU A 193 -14.47 24.15 4.10
N ILE A 194 -15.57 24.29 3.33
CA ILE A 194 -16.11 25.60 2.94
C ILE A 194 -16.68 26.30 4.18
N PRO A 195 -16.13 27.45 4.63
CA PRO A 195 -16.63 28.11 5.82
C PRO A 195 -18.04 28.67 5.60
N GLN A 196 -18.96 28.40 6.53
CA GLN A 196 -20.30 29.02 6.56
C GLN A 196 -20.20 30.49 6.99
N GLY A 197 -19.73 31.35 6.08
CA GLY A 197 -19.29 32.72 6.37
C GLY A 197 -20.20 33.85 5.87
N SER A 198 -21.52 33.83 6.11
CA SER A 198 -22.37 35.05 6.02
C SER A 198 -23.83 34.89 6.54
N ILE A 199 -24.04 34.63 7.84
CA ILE A 199 -25.29 34.99 8.56
C ILE A 199 -24.90 35.58 9.94
N ASP A 200 -25.70 36.51 10.45
CA ASP A 200 -25.33 37.56 11.43
C ASP A 200 -24.89 37.13 12.85
N PRO A 201 -24.07 37.98 13.52
CA PRO A 201 -23.47 37.68 14.82
C PRO A 201 -24.37 38.02 16.03
N SER A 202 -25.52 37.37 16.19
CA SER A 202 -26.36 37.56 17.40
C SER A 202 -27.27 36.39 17.82
N THR A 203 -26.70 35.28 18.30
CA THR A 203 -27.37 34.46 19.35
C THR A 203 -26.39 33.63 20.17
N ASN A 204 -26.84 33.18 21.35
CA ASN A 204 -25.97 32.64 22.40
C ASN A 204 -25.33 31.28 22.09
N LYS A 205 -24.12 31.09 22.66
CA LYS A 205 -23.41 29.81 22.71
C LYS A 205 -24.25 28.72 23.40
N VAL A 206 -24.47 27.60 22.71
CA VAL A 206 -24.56 26.28 23.35
C VAL A 206 -23.58 25.37 22.61
N SER A 207 -22.47 25.00 23.27
CA SER A 207 -21.42 24.20 22.64
C SER A 207 -21.62 22.73 22.94
N THR A 208 -22.29 22.01 22.04
CA THR A 208 -22.46 20.56 22.13
C THR A 208 -21.42 19.87 21.27
N LYS A 209 -20.21 19.66 21.83
CA LYS A 209 -19.20 18.78 21.19
C LYS A 209 -19.72 17.34 21.17
N VAL A 210 -20.30 16.91 20.05
CA VAL A 210 -20.58 15.50 19.79
C VAL A 210 -19.24 14.82 19.46
N GLY A 211 -18.72 14.06 20.42
CA GLY A 211 -17.47 13.31 20.24
C GLY A 211 -17.67 12.10 19.34
N GLY A 212 -16.93 12.02 18.24
CA GLY A 212 -16.73 10.78 17.50
C GLY A 212 -15.72 9.91 18.23
N ASN A 213 -16.13 8.74 18.73
CA ASN A 213 -15.26 7.84 19.47
C ASN A 213 -14.15 7.27 18.56
N LEU A 214 -12.89 7.64 18.83
CA LEU A 214 -11.76 6.74 18.60
C LEU A 214 -11.61 5.86 19.84
N GLU A 215 -11.72 4.55 19.68
CA GLU A 215 -11.40 3.60 20.75
C GLU A 215 -9.88 3.57 20.97
N ALA A 216 -9.44 4.27 22.01
CA ALA A 216 -8.04 4.27 22.42
C ALA A 216 -7.65 2.88 22.96
N ARG A 217 -6.59 2.30 22.38
CA ARG A 217 -6.06 1.00 22.79
C ARG A 217 -5.02 1.20 23.89
N ASN A 218 -5.38 0.84 25.12
CA ASN A 218 -4.51 1.00 26.30
C ASN A 218 -3.11 0.38 26.10
N ASN A 219 -2.10 1.15 26.49
CA ASN A 219 -0.81 0.68 27.00
C ASN A 219 -0.14 1.86 27.71
N ASP A 220 0.24 1.69 28.98
CA ASP A 220 0.92 2.73 29.75
C ASP A 220 2.32 3.01 29.21
N ASN A 221 2.70 4.30 29.16
CA ASN A 221 4.05 4.80 29.48
C ASN A 221 4.03 6.33 29.66
N LEU A 222 5.09 6.87 30.26
CA LEU A 222 5.08 8.23 30.81
C LEU A 222 5.24 9.37 29.79
N VAL A 223 4.75 10.54 30.22
CA VAL A 223 4.71 11.85 29.58
C VAL A 223 6.04 12.32 28.99
N VAL A 224 6.00 12.75 27.71
CA VAL A 224 6.64 13.98 27.21
C VAL A 224 5.63 14.66 26.26
N ASP A 225 5.59 15.99 26.24
CA ASP A 225 4.71 16.78 25.36
C ASP A 225 5.31 16.92 23.93
N ASP A 226 4.65 16.30 22.94
CA ASP A 226 4.87 16.54 21.50
C ASP A 226 3.54 16.38 20.74
N THR A 227 2.70 17.40 20.82
CA THR A 227 1.41 17.47 20.13
C THR A 227 1.50 17.51 18.60
N ASN A 228 2.70 17.71 18.02
CA ASN A 228 2.92 17.74 16.56
C ASN A 228 3.26 16.36 15.95
N GLN A 229 3.68 15.39 16.77
CA GLN A 229 4.01 14.04 16.30
C GLN A 229 2.87 13.26 15.60
N PRO A 230 1.59 13.27 16.05
CA PRO A 230 0.54 12.48 15.39
C PRO A 230 0.21 12.99 13.98
N ALA A 231 0.24 14.31 13.74
CA ALA A 231 -0.11 14.90 12.45
C ALA A 231 0.85 14.45 11.32
N LYS A 232 2.17 14.42 11.60
CA LYS A 232 3.21 14.00 10.65
C LYS A 232 3.03 12.54 10.21
N ASN A 233 2.68 11.67 11.16
CA ASN A 233 2.43 10.25 10.89
C ASN A 233 1.17 10.04 10.01
N ILE A 234 0.14 10.88 10.16
CA ILE A 234 -1.06 10.86 9.32
C ILE A 234 -0.72 11.30 7.89
N ALA A 235 -0.04 12.43 7.72
CA ALA A 235 0.34 12.95 6.40
C ALA A 235 1.23 11.96 5.62
N LEU A 236 2.23 11.36 6.29
CA LEU A 236 3.10 10.36 5.67
C LEU A 236 2.33 9.08 5.31
N SER A 237 1.33 8.68 6.11
CA SER A 237 0.46 7.54 5.80
C SER A 237 -0.45 7.82 4.59
N LYS A 238 -1.03 9.02 4.48
CA LYS A 238 -1.75 9.49 3.28
C LYS A 238 -0.85 9.43 2.04
N ILE A 239 0.33 10.06 2.05
CA ILE A 239 1.28 10.05 0.92
C ILE A 239 1.72 8.62 0.56
N THR A 240 1.98 7.76 1.54
CA THR A 240 2.30 6.34 1.32
C THR A 240 1.15 5.62 0.60
N SER A 241 -0.08 5.86 1.03
CA SER A 241 -1.28 5.24 0.47
C SER A 241 -1.53 5.71 -0.96
N TYR A 242 -1.46 7.02 -1.25
CA TYR A 242 -1.59 7.53 -2.63
C TYR A 242 -0.47 7.05 -3.53
N THR A 243 0.77 6.96 -3.04
CA THR A 243 1.90 6.41 -3.80
C THR A 243 1.69 4.94 -4.17
N HIS A 244 1.09 4.15 -3.27
CA HIS A 244 0.71 2.77 -3.54
C HIS A 244 -0.48 2.63 -4.49
N LEU A 245 -1.48 3.51 -4.34
CA LEU A 245 -2.67 3.58 -5.18
C LEU A 245 -2.31 3.97 -6.62
N LEU A 246 -1.80 5.17 -6.85
CA LEU A 246 -1.49 5.68 -8.20
C LEU A 246 -0.45 4.79 -8.92
N GLY A 247 0.51 4.24 -8.16
CA GLY A 247 1.49 3.27 -8.67
C GLY A 247 0.87 1.91 -9.05
N ALA A 248 -0.26 1.52 -8.47
CA ALA A 248 -1.01 0.34 -8.89
C ALA A 248 -1.77 0.58 -10.20
N TYR A 249 -2.46 1.71 -10.34
CA TYR A 249 -3.14 2.11 -11.59
C TYR A 249 -2.12 2.21 -12.73
N ALA A 250 -1.00 2.89 -12.50
CA ALA A 250 0.08 3.02 -13.47
C ALA A 250 0.75 1.68 -13.84
N LYS A 251 0.84 0.69 -12.93
CA LYS A 251 1.31 -0.67 -13.28
C LYS A 251 0.25 -1.45 -14.07
N CYS A 252 -1.02 -1.32 -13.73
CA CYS A 252 -2.12 -1.98 -14.45
C CYS A 252 -2.49 -1.29 -15.78
N GLU A 253 -1.81 -0.19 -16.14
CA GLU A 253 -2.15 0.68 -17.28
C GLU A 253 -3.60 1.19 -17.23
N PHE A 254 -4.18 1.25 -16.03
CA PHE A 254 -5.57 1.61 -15.79
C PHE A 254 -5.72 3.12 -15.66
N GLU A 255 -6.15 3.76 -16.74
CA GLU A 255 -6.29 5.21 -16.83
C GLU A 255 -7.56 5.69 -16.12
N HIS A 256 -7.42 6.48 -15.03
CA HIS A 256 -8.57 7.03 -14.30
C HIS A 256 -8.33 8.50 -13.89
N ARG A 257 -8.53 9.43 -14.84
CA ARG A 257 -8.15 10.85 -14.73
C ARG A 257 -8.63 11.53 -13.45
N GLU A 258 -9.92 11.38 -13.13
CA GLU A 258 -10.55 12.07 -11.99
C GLU A 258 -9.94 11.65 -10.65
N LEU A 259 -9.40 10.43 -10.55
CA LEU A 259 -8.70 9.97 -9.36
C LEU A 259 -7.34 10.65 -9.23
N PHE A 260 -6.59 10.74 -10.33
CA PHE A 260 -5.29 11.43 -10.36
C PHE A 260 -5.44 12.93 -10.10
N GLU A 261 -6.51 13.57 -10.56
CA GLU A 261 -6.80 14.99 -10.28
C GLU A 261 -7.31 15.20 -8.84
N ALA A 262 -8.22 14.37 -8.33
CA ALA A 262 -8.69 14.47 -6.94
C ALA A 262 -7.56 14.24 -5.93
N VAL A 263 -6.73 13.22 -6.15
CA VAL A 263 -5.57 12.88 -5.31
C VAL A 263 -4.44 13.92 -5.45
N ALA A 264 -4.29 14.60 -6.60
CA ALA A 264 -3.29 15.64 -6.75
C ALA A 264 -3.51 16.82 -5.80
N VAL A 265 -4.77 17.15 -5.50
CA VAL A 265 -5.11 18.22 -4.55
C VAL A 265 -4.74 17.81 -3.13
N ASP A 266 -5.31 16.71 -2.61
CA ASP A 266 -5.04 16.25 -1.24
C ASP A 266 -3.55 15.97 -0.98
N LEU A 267 -2.82 15.48 -2.01
CA LEU A 267 -1.37 15.36 -1.96
C LEU A 267 -0.70 16.71 -1.73
N MET A 268 -1.05 17.78 -2.45
CA MET A 268 -0.46 19.11 -2.21
C MET A 268 -0.71 19.57 -0.78
N ASP A 269 -1.93 19.36 -0.26
CA ASP A 269 -2.27 19.70 1.12
C ASP A 269 -1.41 18.93 2.14
N GLN A 270 -1.07 17.66 1.85
CA GLN A 270 -0.09 16.90 2.65
C GLN A 270 1.36 17.40 2.45
N LEU A 271 1.74 17.83 1.24
CA LEU A 271 3.08 18.33 0.91
C LEU A 271 3.40 19.67 1.59
N GLU A 272 2.40 20.52 1.86
CA GLU A 272 2.63 21.81 2.54
C GLU A 272 2.91 21.68 4.04
N SER A 273 2.79 20.48 4.62
CA SER A 273 3.18 20.20 6.01
C SER A 273 4.71 20.16 6.19
N LYS A 274 5.29 21.34 6.45
CA LYS A 274 6.73 21.71 6.39
C LYS A 274 7.73 20.90 7.24
N GLU A 275 7.30 19.84 7.94
CA GLU A 275 8.12 19.05 8.87
C GLU A 275 8.22 17.56 8.51
N MET A 276 7.86 17.19 7.27
CA MET A 276 7.89 15.81 6.76
C MET A 276 8.89 15.64 5.62
N LEU A 277 9.87 14.74 5.80
CA LEU A 277 10.78 14.32 4.71
C LEU A 277 10.19 13.13 3.94
N ILE A 278 9.94 13.30 2.65
CA ILE A 278 9.32 12.27 1.82
C ILE A 278 10.36 11.24 1.36
N PRO A 279 10.09 9.92 1.50
CA PRO A 279 10.95 8.89 0.94
C PRO A 279 11.19 9.10 -0.57
N GLN A 280 12.45 9.20 -0.98
CA GLN A 280 12.84 9.44 -2.37
C GLN A 280 12.23 8.46 -3.40
N GLY A 281 11.93 7.24 -2.97
CA GLY A 281 11.26 6.22 -3.78
C GLY A 281 9.76 6.47 -4.00
N PHE A 282 9.14 7.37 -3.23
CA PHE A 282 7.76 7.82 -3.43
C PHE A 282 7.72 8.98 -4.44
N LEU A 283 8.60 9.99 -4.32
CA LEU A 283 8.72 11.08 -5.30
C LEU A 283 8.85 10.54 -6.74
N VAL A 284 9.78 9.60 -6.95
CA VAL A 284 9.99 8.96 -8.26
C VAL A 284 8.76 8.17 -8.73
N LYS A 285 8.04 7.48 -7.82
CA LYS A 285 6.82 6.73 -8.15
C LYS A 285 5.65 7.63 -8.51
N LEU A 286 5.43 8.72 -7.76
CA LEU A 286 4.36 9.68 -8.03
C LEU A 286 4.58 10.30 -9.41
N LEU A 287 5.76 10.88 -9.66
CA LEU A 287 6.11 11.47 -10.95
C LEU A 287 6.00 10.45 -12.10
N ALA A 288 6.42 9.20 -11.89
CA ALA A 288 6.24 8.13 -12.88
C ALA A 288 4.77 7.74 -13.12
N SER A 289 3.92 7.77 -12.10
CA SER A 289 2.50 7.39 -12.20
C SER A 289 1.71 8.43 -12.99
N TYR A 290 1.95 9.72 -12.75
CA TYR A 290 1.37 10.80 -13.57
C TYR A 290 1.94 10.78 -15.00
N ALA A 291 3.25 10.60 -15.16
CA ALA A 291 3.90 10.56 -16.48
C ALA A 291 3.43 9.39 -17.36
N LYS A 292 3.11 8.23 -16.76
CA LYS A 292 2.61 7.03 -17.47
C LYS A 292 1.35 7.31 -18.30
N PHE A 293 0.49 8.22 -17.87
CA PHE A 293 -0.76 8.60 -18.54
C PHE A 293 -0.70 9.98 -19.21
N GLY A 294 0.48 10.63 -19.29
CA GLY A 294 0.60 11.98 -19.83
C GLY A 294 0.05 13.09 -18.92
N TYR A 295 -0.26 12.80 -17.65
CA TYR A 295 -0.96 13.72 -16.76
C TYR A 295 -0.03 14.80 -16.20
N ARG A 296 -0.15 16.02 -16.72
CA ARG A 296 0.62 17.20 -16.30
C ARG A 296 -0.11 18.00 -15.22
N HIS A 297 0.01 17.58 -13.96
CA HIS A 297 -0.49 18.37 -12.82
C HIS A 297 0.60 19.33 -12.31
N ALA A 298 0.83 20.44 -13.02
CA ALA A 298 1.97 21.33 -12.79
C ALA A 298 2.14 21.80 -11.33
N PRO A 299 1.10 22.24 -10.58
CA PRO A 299 1.26 22.64 -9.18
C PRO A 299 1.77 21.51 -8.26
N LEU A 300 1.39 20.26 -8.54
CA LEU A 300 1.88 19.09 -7.78
C LEU A 300 3.34 18.81 -8.14
N PHE A 301 3.73 18.94 -9.41
CA PHE A 301 5.13 18.79 -9.81
C PHE A 301 6.00 19.92 -9.26
N ASP A 302 5.47 21.14 -9.16
CA ASP A 302 6.15 22.28 -8.53
C ASP A 302 6.34 22.05 -7.02
N ALA A 303 5.36 21.48 -6.33
CA ALA A 303 5.50 21.05 -4.93
C ALA A 303 6.53 19.91 -4.78
N LEU A 304 6.43 18.84 -5.57
CA LEU A 304 7.39 17.72 -5.57
C LEU A 304 8.81 18.16 -5.98
N SER A 305 8.97 19.23 -6.77
CA SER A 305 10.28 19.76 -7.16
C SER A 305 11.09 20.29 -5.97
N LYS A 306 10.41 20.81 -4.93
CA LYS A 306 11.02 21.30 -3.69
C LYS A 306 11.62 20.12 -2.91
N GLU A 307 10.84 19.05 -2.77
CA GLU A 307 11.24 17.80 -2.12
C GLU A 307 12.36 17.06 -2.87
N MET A 308 12.44 17.22 -4.19
CA MET A 308 13.56 16.68 -5.00
C MET A 308 14.92 17.32 -4.70
N VAL A 309 14.96 18.51 -4.08
CA VAL A 309 16.22 19.18 -3.69
C VAL A 309 16.88 18.45 -2.51
N THR A 310 16.08 18.05 -1.52
CA THR A 310 16.56 17.38 -0.29
C THR A 310 16.69 15.86 -0.46
N ALA A 311 15.88 15.26 -1.34
CA ALA A 311 15.86 13.81 -1.55
C ALA A 311 17.11 13.27 -2.29
N LYS A 312 17.78 12.28 -1.71
CA LYS A 312 18.99 11.61 -2.24
C LYS A 312 18.70 10.61 -3.39
N ILE A 313 17.76 10.96 -4.29
CA ILE A 313 17.35 10.17 -5.46
C ILE A 313 18.59 9.67 -6.24
N PRO A 314 18.74 8.36 -6.52
CA PRO A 314 19.88 7.85 -7.28
C PRO A 314 19.92 8.39 -8.72
N THR A 315 21.12 8.61 -9.27
CA THR A 315 21.35 9.18 -10.61
C THR A 315 20.51 8.51 -11.71
N GLY A 316 20.49 7.17 -11.76
CA GLY A 316 19.71 6.40 -12.74
C GLY A 316 18.19 6.43 -12.56
N HIS A 317 17.68 6.92 -11.42
CA HIS A 317 16.28 7.28 -11.24
C HIS A 317 16.03 8.75 -11.60
N LEU A 318 16.95 9.65 -11.23
CA LEU A 318 16.84 11.07 -11.52
C LEU A 318 16.85 11.36 -13.04
N ALA A 319 17.69 10.65 -13.81
CA ALA A 319 17.69 10.72 -15.28
C ALA A 319 16.38 10.23 -15.90
N LYS A 320 15.73 9.21 -15.32
CA LYS A 320 14.39 8.76 -15.74
C LYS A 320 13.33 9.83 -15.44
N VAL A 321 13.41 10.50 -14.30
CA VAL A 321 12.51 11.63 -13.99
C VAL A 321 12.72 12.78 -14.98
N GLN A 322 13.96 13.14 -15.32
CA GLN A 322 14.24 14.13 -16.37
C GLN A 322 13.63 13.75 -17.72
N GLN A 323 13.77 12.49 -18.14
CA GLN A 323 13.16 11.98 -19.37
C GLN A 323 11.62 12.08 -19.34
N MET A 324 10.99 11.73 -18.21
CA MET A 324 9.54 11.80 -18.04
C MET A 324 9.04 13.25 -18.07
N MET A 325 9.70 14.20 -17.40
CA MET A 325 9.31 15.61 -17.44
C MET A 325 9.45 16.20 -18.84
N LYS A 326 10.52 15.84 -19.58
CA LYS A 326 10.71 16.22 -20.98
C LYS A 326 9.59 15.67 -21.88
N ALA A 327 9.16 14.42 -21.67
CA ALA A 327 8.05 13.82 -22.41
C ALA A 327 6.70 14.53 -22.13
N LEU A 328 6.48 15.02 -20.91
CA LEU A 328 5.32 15.84 -20.52
C LEU A 328 5.43 17.32 -20.96
N GLN A 329 6.52 17.70 -21.62
CA GLN A 329 6.87 19.09 -21.97
C GLN A 329 6.82 20.04 -20.75
N TYR A 330 7.06 19.50 -19.54
CA TYR A 330 7.01 20.24 -18.28
C TYR A 330 8.40 20.75 -17.92
N GLU A 331 8.48 22.06 -17.67
CA GLU A 331 9.70 22.76 -17.31
C GLU A 331 9.50 23.45 -15.96
N ASN A 332 10.48 23.30 -15.07
CA ASN A 332 10.53 23.96 -13.77
C ASN A 332 12.00 24.25 -13.45
N ALA A 333 12.31 25.51 -13.11
CA ALA A 333 13.69 25.97 -12.94
C ALA A 333 14.44 25.26 -11.79
N LEU A 334 13.73 24.90 -10.71
CA LEU A 334 14.29 24.20 -9.55
C LEU A 334 14.57 22.73 -9.89
N MET A 335 13.64 22.05 -10.57
CA MET A 335 13.85 20.67 -10.99
C MET A 335 14.97 20.59 -12.05
N ASN A 336 15.04 21.56 -12.96
CA ASN A 336 16.09 21.66 -13.97
C ASN A 336 17.47 21.93 -13.36
N SER A 337 17.58 22.76 -12.31
CA SER A 337 18.87 22.96 -11.61
C SER A 337 19.30 21.72 -10.83
N VAL A 338 18.36 21.00 -10.21
CA VAL A 338 18.61 19.67 -9.59
C VAL A 338 19.10 18.66 -10.63
N PHE A 339 18.51 18.62 -11.84
CA PHE A 339 19.01 17.78 -12.93
C PHE A 339 20.42 18.19 -13.38
N ALA A 340 20.65 19.47 -13.67
CA ALA A 340 21.94 19.96 -14.15
C ALA A 340 23.07 19.66 -13.14
N TYR A 341 22.87 20.00 -11.87
CA TYR A 341 23.86 19.80 -10.81
C TYR A 341 24.17 18.32 -10.54
N ARG A 342 23.17 17.44 -10.60
CA ARG A 342 23.31 16.03 -10.18
C ARG A 342 23.53 15.04 -11.33
N LEU A 343 23.31 15.45 -12.59
CA LEU A 343 23.52 14.64 -13.78
C LEU A 343 24.69 15.16 -14.63
N GLY A 344 24.87 16.49 -14.75
CA GLY A 344 25.95 17.08 -15.57
C GLY A 344 27.35 16.68 -15.10
N ASN A 345 27.56 16.67 -13.78
CA ASN A 345 28.83 16.26 -13.16
C ASN A 345 29.19 14.78 -13.40
N VAL A 346 28.27 13.95 -13.91
CA VAL A 346 28.50 12.52 -14.17
C VAL A 346 29.11 12.28 -15.56
N THR A 347 29.09 13.29 -16.43
CA THR A 347 29.65 13.21 -17.80
C THR A 347 31.07 13.79 -17.92
N GLN A 348 31.76 13.99 -16.80
CA GLN A 348 33.11 14.57 -16.72
C GLN A 348 34.09 13.72 -15.89
N CYS A 349 33.74 12.45 -15.63
CA CYS A 349 34.55 11.42 -14.97
C CYS A 349 34.47 10.12 -15.77
#